data_AF-E2BY56-F1
#
_entry.id   AF-E2BY56-F1
#
_cell.length_a   1.000
_cell.length_b   1.000
_cell.length_c   1.000
_cell.angle_alpha   90.00
_cell.angle_beta   90.00
_cell.angle_gamma   90.00
#
_symmetry.space_group_name_H-M   'P 1'
#
loop_
_entity.id
_entity.type
_entity.pdbx_description
1 polymer ?
#
loop_
_entity_poly.entity_id
_entity_poly.type
_entity_poly.pdbx_seq_one_letter_code
_entity_poly.pdbx_strand_id
1 'polypeptide(L)'
;MAVLLASLPSAKRTTQIRNLRQGSVIDLDADTFLKISNYEDTVKQLDIYYGIVKRQLLRYQSCITGLFPQITTDKKVGSVRESIYCAAAIWSLYQAYRRIDDDRGKSYELGQSAIKCMRGILECWVKQSSRVELFKRNQCDRFALHCKFHLETGDEIYKDADYHHLQASI
;
A
#
# COMPACT_ATOMS: atom_id res chain seq x y z
N MET A 1 63.40 0.92 54.10
CA MET A 1 63.29 2.27 54.67
C MET A 1 61.83 2.67 54.61
N ALA A 2 61.19 2.68 55.78
CA ALA A 2 59.77 2.93 56.00
C ALA A 2 59.49 4.43 56.13
N VAL A 3 58.32 4.88 55.67
CA VAL A 3 57.57 6.05 56.18
C VAL A 3 56.09 5.72 55.99
N LEU A 4 55.40 5.21 57.02
CA LEU A 4 54.56 5.93 57.98
C LEU A 4 53.21 6.45 57.44
N LEU A 5 52.20 5.62 57.75
CA LEU A 5 50.78 5.86 58.02
C LEU A 5 50.28 7.30 58.14
N ALA A 6 49.21 7.60 57.42
CA ALA A 6 48.11 8.45 57.91
C ALA A 6 46.76 7.80 57.55
N SER A 7 45.89 7.71 58.55
CA SER A 7 44.62 6.98 58.59
C SER A 7 43.41 7.81 58.11
N LEU A 8 42.55 7.18 57.29
CA LEU A 8 41.05 7.14 57.24
C LEU A 8 40.21 8.37 57.67
N PRO A 9 39.08 8.68 56.97
CA PRO A 9 37.88 7.85 57.17
C PRO A 9 37.02 7.50 55.95
N SER A 10 36.41 6.32 56.12
CA SER A 10 35.24 5.74 55.47
C SER A 10 34.19 6.74 54.98
N ALA A 11 33.91 6.73 53.68
CA ALA A 11 32.64 7.18 53.12
C ALA A 11 31.94 5.97 52.50
N LYS A 12 30.97 5.42 53.24
CA LYS A 12 30.04 4.40 52.76
C LYS A 12 29.38 4.93 51.50
N ARG A 13 29.63 4.27 50.37
CA ARG A 13 28.95 4.56 49.10
C ARG A 13 27.52 4.04 49.28
N THR A 14 26.62 4.91 49.71
CA THR A 14 25.19 4.64 49.79
C THR A 14 24.71 4.30 48.38
N THR A 15 24.46 3.02 48.13
CA THR A 15 23.76 2.54 46.96
C THR A 15 22.37 3.14 47.00
N GLN A 16 22.17 4.28 46.33
CA GLN A 16 20.82 4.71 46.00
C GLN A 16 20.27 3.70 45.00
N ILE A 17 19.52 2.74 45.52
CA ILE A 17 18.50 2.04 44.75
C ILE A 17 17.58 3.14 44.24
N ARG A 18 17.81 3.59 43.00
CA ARG A 18 16.84 4.39 42.28
C ARG A 18 15.59 3.52 42.23
N ASN A 19 14.57 3.90 43.01
CA ASN A 19 13.24 3.38 42.86
C ASN A 19 12.85 3.53 41.39
N LEU A 20 12.97 2.45 40.60
CA LEU A 20 12.12 2.31 39.43
C LEU A 20 10.72 2.38 40.02
N ARG A 21 10.01 3.48 39.75
CA ARG A 21 8.59 3.57 40.03
C ARG A 21 7.94 2.43 39.25
N GLN A 22 7.69 1.33 39.94
CA GLN A 22 6.92 0.22 39.42
C GLN A 22 5.53 0.79 39.21
N GLY A 23 5.15 1.03 37.95
CA GLY A 23 3.82 1.55 37.62
C GLY A 23 2.78 0.73 38.36
N SER A 24 1.81 1.38 38.97
CA SER A 24 0.81 0.65 39.74
C SER A 24 0.05 -0.30 38.80
N VAL A 25 -0.48 -1.40 39.33
CA VAL A 25 -1.32 -2.34 38.54
C VAL A 25 -2.46 -1.60 37.83
N ILE A 26 -2.91 -0.49 38.42
CA ILE A 26 -3.98 0.38 37.92
C ILE A 26 -3.49 1.21 36.72
N ASP A 27 -2.24 1.71 36.73
CA ASP A 27 -1.66 2.44 35.59
C ASP A 27 -1.41 1.49 34.40
N LEU A 28 -1.00 0.25 34.67
CA LEU A 28 -0.87 -0.80 33.64
C LEU A 28 -2.21 -1.16 33.01
N ASP A 29 -3.28 -1.21 33.80
CA ASP A 29 -4.64 -1.50 33.33
C ASP A 29 -5.20 -0.34 32.48
N ALA A 30 -4.95 0.91 32.89
CA ALA A 30 -5.32 2.10 32.12
C ALA A 30 -4.57 2.20 30.78
N ASP A 31 -3.25 1.97 30.76
CA ASP A 31 -2.45 1.94 29.54
C ASP A 31 -2.88 0.82 28.60
N THR A 32 -3.23 -0.34 29.17
CA THR A 32 -3.76 -1.49 28.40
C THR A 32 -5.13 -1.16 27.83
N PHE A 33 -6.03 -0.57 28.62
CA PHE A 33 -7.35 -0.14 28.19
C PHE A 33 -7.28 0.93 27.09
N LEU A 34 -6.38 1.92 27.20
CA LEU A 34 -6.15 2.94 26.18
C LEU A 34 -5.58 2.35 24.89
N LYS A 35 -4.67 1.38 24.99
CA LYS A 35 -4.16 0.65 23.81
C LYS A 35 -5.26 -0.17 23.14
N ILE A 36 -6.11 -0.83 23.92
CA ILE A 36 -7.25 -1.61 23.42
C ILE A 36 -8.28 -0.68 22.78
N SER A 37 -8.63 0.45 23.42
CA SER A 37 -9.59 1.41 22.84
C SER A 37 -9.06 2.00 21.54
N ASN A 38 -7.76 2.36 21.50
CA ASN A 38 -7.12 2.88 20.31
C ASN A 38 -7.03 1.82 19.18
N TYR A 39 -6.86 0.54 19.54
CA TYR A 39 -6.91 -0.57 18.60
C TYR A 39 -8.32 -0.75 18.01
N GLU A 40 -9.35 -0.81 18.85
CA GLU A 40 -10.75 -0.92 18.44
C GLU A 40 -11.17 0.24 17.52
N ASP A 41 -10.78 1.47 17.84
CA ASP A 41 -11.09 2.64 17.02
C ASP A 41 -10.32 2.63 15.69
N THR A 42 -9.07 2.14 15.68
CA THR A 42 -8.30 1.93 14.45
C THR A 42 -8.98 0.89 13.55
N VAL A 43 -9.42 -0.23 14.11
CA VAL A 43 -10.12 -1.30 13.37
C VAL A 43 -11.43 -0.78 12.77
N LYS A 44 -12.24 -0.05 13.55
CA LYS A 44 -13.47 0.58 13.06
C LYS A 44 -13.19 1.53 11.89
N GLN A 45 -12.15 2.36 12.01
CA GLN A 45 -11.81 3.31 10.96
C GLN A 45 -11.36 2.61 9.67
N LEU A 46 -10.57 1.54 9.79
CA LEU A 46 -10.17 0.73 8.64
C LEU A 46 -11.37 0.04 7.99
N ASP A 47 -12.33 -0.43 8.77
CA ASP A 47 -13.55 -1.04 8.25
C ASP A 47 -14.44 -0.08 7.45
N ILE A 48 -14.47 1.20 7.85
CA ILE A 48 -15.09 2.26 7.06
C ILE A 48 -14.37 2.40 5.70
N TYR A 49 -13.03 2.49 5.71
CA TYR A 49 -12.25 2.60 4.47
C TYR A 49 -12.37 1.37 3.58
N TYR A 50 -12.42 0.17 4.16
CA TYR A 50 -12.66 -1.07 3.45
C TYR A 50 -14.03 -1.08 2.78
N GLY A 51 -15.08 -0.63 3.47
CA GLY A 51 -16.40 -0.46 2.89
C GLY A 51 -16.41 0.49 1.68
N ILE A 52 -15.65 1.59 1.75
CA ILE A 52 -15.48 2.55 0.65
C ILE A 52 -14.75 1.90 -0.52
N VAL A 53 -13.57 1.32 -0.28
CA VAL A 53 -12.75 0.65 -1.31
C VAL A 53 -13.53 -0.46 -2.01
N LYS A 54 -14.26 -1.27 -1.26
CA LYS A 54 -15.06 -2.38 -1.82
C LYS A 54 -16.17 -1.88 -2.74
N ARG A 55 -16.87 -0.81 -2.34
CA ARG A 55 -18.02 -0.28 -3.08
C ARG A 55 -17.61 0.57 -4.29
N GLN A 56 -16.53 1.33 -4.16
CA GLN A 56 -16.10 2.31 -5.16
C GLN A 56 -15.01 1.79 -6.11
N LEU A 57 -14.15 0.88 -5.65
CA LEU A 57 -13.04 0.36 -6.45
C LEU A 57 -13.29 -1.09 -6.83
N LEU A 58 -13.25 -2.02 -5.86
CA LEU A 58 -13.23 -3.47 -6.14
C LEU A 58 -14.40 -3.95 -6.99
N ARG A 59 -15.59 -3.36 -6.80
CA ARG A 59 -16.79 -3.66 -7.59
C ARG A 59 -16.60 -3.46 -9.11
N TYR A 60 -15.74 -2.53 -9.52
CA TYR A 60 -15.52 -2.17 -10.91
C TYR A 60 -14.25 -2.78 -11.50
N GLN A 61 -13.50 -3.56 -10.72
CA GLN A 61 -12.31 -4.24 -11.20
C GLN A 61 -12.69 -5.36 -12.19
N SER A 62 -12.01 -5.43 -13.33
CA SER A 62 -12.19 -6.55 -14.27
C SER A 62 -11.72 -7.87 -13.66
N CYS A 63 -12.58 -8.89 -13.68
CA CYS A 63 -12.23 -10.24 -13.22
C CYS A 63 -11.22 -10.94 -14.14
N ILE A 64 -11.07 -10.50 -15.39
CA ILE A 64 -10.15 -11.13 -16.35
C ILE A 64 -8.79 -10.43 -16.24
N THR A 65 -8.72 -9.18 -16.67
CA THR A 65 -7.47 -8.41 -16.73
C THR A 65 -7.08 -7.79 -15.39
N GLY A 66 -8.01 -7.56 -14.47
CA GLY A 66 -7.71 -6.83 -13.22
C GLY A 66 -7.64 -5.31 -13.37
N LEU A 67 -7.87 -4.76 -14.57
CA LEU A 67 -7.89 -3.33 -14.85
C LEU A 67 -9.17 -2.64 -14.33
N PHE A 68 -9.08 -1.33 -14.18
CA PHE A 68 -10.19 -0.45 -13.79
C PHE A 68 -10.61 0.47 -14.94
N PRO A 69 -11.92 0.74 -15.09
CA PRO A 69 -12.42 1.70 -16.06
C PRO A 69 -12.09 3.14 -15.62
N GLN A 70 -12.03 4.05 -16.59
CA GLN A 70 -11.89 5.49 -16.31
C GLN A 70 -13.15 6.07 -15.68
N ILE A 71 -14.33 5.60 -16.11
CA ILE A 71 -15.63 6.03 -15.63
C ILE A 71 -16.40 4.78 -15.21
N THR A 72 -17.08 4.81 -14.07
CA THR A 72 -17.80 3.66 -13.49
C THR A 72 -18.89 3.06 -14.39
N THR A 73 -19.37 3.82 -15.39
CA THR A 73 -20.34 3.36 -16.39
C THR A 73 -19.68 2.63 -17.57
N ASP A 74 -18.38 2.81 -17.77
CA ASP A 74 -17.64 2.16 -18.84
C ASP A 74 -17.32 0.72 -18.45
N LYS A 75 -17.69 -0.22 -19.33
CA LYS A 75 -17.44 -1.65 -19.17
C LYS A 75 -16.50 -2.21 -20.23
N LYS A 76 -16.10 -1.38 -21.20
CA LYS A 76 -15.27 -1.79 -22.33
C LYS A 76 -13.86 -1.29 -22.20
N VAL A 77 -13.68 -0.02 -21.80
CA VAL A 77 -12.35 0.62 -21.77
C VAL A 77 -11.80 0.70 -20.36
N GLY A 78 -10.62 0.11 -20.19
CA GLY A 78 -9.78 0.24 -19.01
C GLY A 78 -8.67 1.24 -19.26
N SER A 79 -8.25 1.94 -18.20
CA SER A 79 -7.12 2.86 -18.27
C SER A 79 -6.05 2.47 -17.27
N VAL A 80 -4.79 2.41 -17.73
CA VAL A 80 -3.65 2.02 -16.89
C VAL A 80 -3.44 3.01 -15.75
N ARG A 81 -3.58 4.32 -16.02
CA ARG A 81 -3.38 5.36 -15.01
C ARG A 81 -4.36 5.20 -13.85
N GLU A 82 -5.64 5.10 -14.15
CA GLU A 82 -6.72 4.94 -13.17
C GLU A 82 -6.57 3.61 -12.43
N SER A 83 -6.15 2.56 -13.15
CA SER A 83 -5.84 1.27 -12.54
C SER A 83 -4.70 1.36 -11.52
N ILE A 84 -3.63 2.12 -11.81
CA ILE A 84 -2.52 2.34 -10.87
C ILE A 84 -3.00 3.11 -9.63
N TYR A 85 -3.80 4.17 -9.78
CA TYR A 85 -4.34 4.91 -8.64
C TYR A 85 -5.24 4.04 -7.77
N CYS A 86 -6.11 3.24 -8.38
CA CYS A 86 -6.96 2.29 -7.67
C CYS A 86 -6.13 1.23 -6.93
N ALA A 87 -5.15 0.63 -7.61
CA ALA A 87 -4.27 -0.36 -7.01
C ALA A 87 -3.43 0.21 -5.85
N ALA A 88 -2.95 1.45 -5.97
CA ALA A 88 -2.22 2.14 -4.89
C ALA A 88 -3.11 2.38 -3.66
N ALA A 89 -4.36 2.81 -3.86
CA ALA A 89 -5.32 2.98 -2.77
C ALA A 89 -5.70 1.65 -2.09
N ILE A 90 -5.88 0.59 -2.88
CA ILE A 90 -6.14 -0.76 -2.35
C ILE A 90 -4.91 -1.28 -1.58
N TRP A 91 -3.71 -1.05 -2.11
CA TRP A 91 -2.46 -1.47 -1.49
C TRP A 91 -2.17 -0.74 -0.18
N SER A 92 -2.46 0.56 -0.09
CA SER A 92 -2.28 1.31 1.16
C SER A 92 -3.18 0.77 2.27
N LEU A 93 -4.44 0.44 1.95
CA LEU A 93 -5.36 -0.17 2.89
C LEU A 93 -4.93 -1.59 3.26
N TYR A 94 -4.45 -2.38 2.30
CA TYR A 94 -3.83 -3.69 2.56
C TYR A 94 -2.69 -3.58 3.59
N GLN A 95 -1.75 -2.66 3.38
CA GLN A 95 -0.61 -2.46 4.28
C GLN A 95 -1.04 -2.01 5.68
N ALA A 96 -2.15 -1.26 5.80
CA ALA A 96 -2.72 -0.89 7.07
C ALA A 96 -3.31 -2.12 7.80
N TYR A 97 -4.09 -2.97 7.10
CA TYR A 97 -4.63 -4.21 7.67
C TYR A 97 -3.55 -5.21 8.07
N ARG A 98 -2.40 -5.25 7.38
CA ARG A 98 -1.27 -6.12 7.79
C ARG A 98 -0.66 -5.80 9.15
N ARG A 99 -0.93 -4.61 9.69
CA ARG A 99 -0.45 -4.20 11.02
C ARG A 99 -1.39 -4.64 12.14
N ILE A 100 -2.46 -5.36 11.80
CA ILE A 100 -3.51 -5.82 12.70
C ILE A 100 -3.57 -7.34 12.61
N ASP A 101 -3.73 -8.02 13.74
CA ASP A 101 -3.66 -9.48 13.82
C ASP A 101 -4.95 -10.17 13.35
N ASP A 102 -6.13 -9.58 13.58
CA ASP A 102 -7.44 -10.11 13.15
C ASP A 102 -8.10 -9.23 12.08
N ASP A 103 -7.71 -9.44 10.83
CA ASP A 103 -8.27 -8.71 9.68
C ASP A 103 -9.37 -9.50 8.94
N ARG A 104 -9.72 -10.70 9.43
CA ARG A 104 -10.72 -11.62 8.85
C ARG A 104 -10.53 -11.88 7.35
N GLY A 105 -9.28 -11.90 6.87
CA GLY A 105 -8.95 -12.14 5.46
C GLY A 105 -9.12 -10.94 4.53
N LYS A 106 -9.44 -9.75 5.07
CA LYS A 106 -9.56 -8.50 4.28
C LYS A 106 -8.25 -8.12 3.61
N SER A 107 -7.10 -8.26 4.29
CA SER A 107 -5.80 -7.98 3.67
C SER A 107 -5.52 -8.93 2.51
N TYR A 108 -5.91 -10.20 2.60
CA TYR A 108 -5.71 -11.15 1.51
C TYR A 108 -6.50 -10.74 0.26
N GLU A 109 -7.79 -10.40 0.41
CA GLU A 109 -8.62 -9.90 -0.70
C GLU A 109 -8.03 -8.65 -1.34
N LEU A 110 -7.67 -7.64 -0.54
CA LEU A 110 -7.08 -6.38 -1.01
C LEU A 110 -5.74 -6.62 -1.72
N GLY A 111 -4.87 -7.44 -1.13
CA GLY A 111 -3.57 -7.78 -1.69
C GLY A 111 -3.69 -8.51 -3.03
N GLN A 112 -4.57 -9.51 -3.12
CA GLN A 112 -4.80 -10.22 -4.38
C GLN A 112 -5.40 -9.32 -5.46
N SER A 113 -6.33 -8.43 -5.11
CA SER A 113 -6.88 -7.45 -6.05
C SER A 113 -5.80 -6.53 -6.62
N ALA A 114 -4.93 -5.98 -5.76
CA ALA A 114 -3.83 -5.11 -6.19
C ALA A 114 -2.82 -5.87 -7.07
N ILE A 115 -2.43 -7.09 -6.67
CA ILE A 115 -1.52 -7.94 -7.46
C ILE A 115 -2.12 -8.27 -8.83
N LYS A 116 -3.41 -8.61 -8.88
CA LYS A 116 -4.12 -8.89 -10.13
C LYS A 116 -4.10 -7.69 -11.06
N CYS A 117 -4.38 -6.49 -10.53
CA CYS A 117 -4.31 -5.25 -11.30
C CYS A 117 -2.92 -5.02 -11.90
N MET A 118 -1.87 -5.13 -11.09
CA MET A 118 -0.49 -4.91 -11.55
C MET A 118 -0.04 -5.94 -12.59
N ARG A 119 -0.43 -7.22 -12.40
CA ARG A 119 -0.18 -8.28 -13.39
C ARG A 119 -0.92 -8.02 -14.71
N GLY A 120 -2.17 -7.56 -14.63
CA GLY A 120 -2.95 -7.15 -15.80
C GLY A 120 -2.32 -6.06 -16.63
N ILE A 121 -1.81 -5.02 -15.96
CA ILE A 121 -1.09 -3.92 -16.63
C ILE A 121 0.14 -4.46 -17.36
N LEU A 122 0.93 -5.31 -16.71
CA LEU A 122 2.11 -5.92 -17.31
C LEU A 122 1.75 -6.77 -18.53
N GLU A 123 0.70 -7.59 -18.44
CA GLU A 123 0.21 -8.41 -19.55
C GLU A 123 -0.17 -7.53 -20.75
N CYS A 124 -0.89 -6.44 -20.50
CA CYS A 124 -1.26 -5.45 -21.51
C CYS A 124 -0.03 -4.82 -22.18
N TRP A 125 1.02 -4.50 -21.43
CA TRP A 125 2.26 -3.95 -21.98
C TRP A 125 3.12 -4.99 -22.72
N VAL A 126 3.14 -6.24 -22.27
CA VAL A 126 3.86 -7.33 -22.97
C VAL A 126 3.26 -7.55 -24.36
N LYS A 127 1.93 -7.47 -24.51
CA LYS A 127 1.26 -7.49 -25.82
C LYS A 127 1.73 -6.38 -26.76
N GLN A 128 2.15 -5.22 -26.22
CA GLN A 128 2.68 -4.08 -26.96
C GLN A 128 4.21 -4.06 -27.10
N SER A 129 4.90 -5.14 -26.72
CA SER A 129 6.37 -5.20 -26.72
C SER A 129 7.02 -4.84 -28.07
N SER A 130 6.40 -5.23 -29.19
CA SER A 130 6.86 -4.87 -30.54
C SER A 130 6.89 -3.36 -30.78
N ARG A 131 5.94 -2.61 -30.23
CA ARG A 131 5.91 -1.14 -30.28
C ARG A 131 7.04 -0.53 -29.48
N VAL A 132 7.33 -1.08 -28.30
CA VAL A 132 8.44 -0.64 -27.45
C VAL A 132 9.78 -0.79 -28.17
N GLU A 133 9.96 -1.87 -28.95
CA GLU A 133 11.16 -2.05 -29.78
C GLU A 133 11.27 -1.01 -30.90
N LEU A 134 10.15 -0.68 -31.55
CA LEU A 134 10.09 0.38 -32.55
C LEU A 134 10.36 1.76 -31.93
N PHE A 135 9.83 2.03 -30.74
CA PHE A 135 10.06 3.26 -29.99
C PHE A 135 11.53 3.46 -29.58
N LYS A 136 12.22 2.37 -29.22
CA LYS A 136 13.67 2.42 -28.91
C LYS A 136 14.49 2.90 -30.11
N ARG A 137 14.11 2.48 -31.33
CA ARG A 137 14.79 2.86 -32.56
C ARG A 137 14.37 4.26 -33.03
N ASN A 138 13.08 4.51 -32.94
CA ASN A 138 12.43 5.73 -33.41
C ASN A 138 11.72 6.35 -32.21
N GLN A 139 12.37 7.29 -31.54
CA GLN A 139 11.83 8.01 -30.37
C GLN A 139 10.71 8.97 -30.78
N CYS A 140 9.66 8.47 -31.42
CA CYS A 140 8.53 9.25 -31.86
C CYS A 140 7.24 8.79 -31.17
N ASP A 141 6.35 9.75 -30.97
CA ASP A 141 5.10 9.55 -30.25
C ASP A 141 4.22 8.45 -30.86
N ARG A 142 4.30 8.27 -32.18
CA ARG A 142 3.59 7.23 -32.91
C ARG A 142 3.86 5.80 -32.40
N PHE A 143 5.05 5.55 -31.87
CA PHE A 143 5.41 4.22 -31.33
C PHE A 143 5.32 4.14 -29.81
N ALA A 144 4.83 5.18 -29.14
CA ALA A 144 4.66 5.14 -27.70
C ALA A 144 3.61 4.10 -27.27
N LEU A 145 3.70 3.68 -26.01
CA LEU A 145 2.80 2.72 -25.38
C LEU A 145 1.41 3.33 -25.21
N HIS A 146 0.38 2.56 -25.54
CA HIS A 146 -0.99 2.98 -25.22
C HIS A 146 -1.26 2.83 -23.73
N CYS A 147 -2.09 3.72 -23.20
CA CYS A 147 -2.54 3.68 -21.81
C CYS A 147 -3.99 3.18 -21.65
N LYS A 148 -4.70 2.91 -22.75
CA LYS A 148 -6.09 2.44 -22.76
C LYS A 148 -6.22 1.08 -23.42
N PHE A 149 -6.92 0.16 -22.76
CA PHE A 149 -7.02 -1.25 -23.13
C PHE A 149 -8.45 -1.77 -22.96
N HIS A 150 -8.80 -2.83 -23.67
CA HIS A 150 -10.08 -3.50 -23.47
C HIS A 150 -10.10 -4.22 -22.11
N LEU A 151 -11.13 -3.99 -21.29
CA LEU A 151 -11.21 -4.55 -19.92
C LEU A 151 -11.26 -6.08 -19.91
N GLU A 152 -11.84 -6.69 -20.94
CA GLU A 152 -12.01 -8.15 -21.00
C GLU A 152 -10.86 -8.85 -21.72
N THR A 153 -10.36 -8.28 -22.82
CA THR A 153 -9.35 -8.95 -23.65
C THR A 153 -7.94 -8.43 -23.41
N GLY A 154 -7.79 -7.21 -22.88
CA GLY A 154 -6.50 -6.56 -22.71
C GLY A 154 -5.87 -6.10 -24.02
N ASP A 155 -6.65 -6.00 -25.10
CA ASP A 155 -6.14 -5.60 -26.41
C ASP A 155 -6.20 -4.07 -26.60
N GLU A 156 -5.44 -3.61 -27.58
CA GLU A 156 -5.41 -2.20 -28.01
C GLU A 156 -6.77 -1.80 -28.58
N ILE A 157 -7.38 -0.73 -28.04
CA ILE A 157 -8.69 -0.25 -28.51
C ILE A 157 -8.55 0.77 -29.64
N TYR A 158 -7.60 1.70 -29.49
CA TYR A 158 -7.43 2.80 -30.42
C TYR A 158 -6.28 2.50 -31.39
N LYS A 159 -6.51 2.80 -32.66
CA LYS A 159 -5.43 2.80 -33.66
C LYS A 159 -4.60 4.07 -33.48
N ASP A 160 -3.35 4.03 -33.94
CA ASP A 160 -2.36 5.09 -33.70
C ASP A 160 -2.80 6.50 -34.11
N ALA A 161 -3.75 6.63 -35.03
CA ALA A 161 -4.26 7.91 -35.52
C ALA A 161 -5.33 8.55 -34.60
N ASP A 162 -5.99 7.76 -33.75
CA ASP A 162 -7.22 8.17 -33.05
C ASP A 162 -6.99 8.52 -31.57
N TYR A 163 -5.78 8.29 -31.06
CA TYR A 163 -5.43 8.58 -29.67
C TYR A 163 -4.04 9.18 -29.57
N HIS A 164 -3.92 10.30 -28.87
CA HIS A 164 -2.63 10.93 -28.59
C HIS A 164 -1.89 10.03 -27.61
N HIS A 165 -0.84 9.38 -28.12
CA HIS A 165 0.09 8.64 -27.29
C HIS A 165 0.84 9.65 -26.41
N LEU A 166 1.42 9.18 -25.31
CA LEU A 166 2.04 10.02 -24.28
C LEU A 166 1.06 10.70 -23.30
N GLN A 167 0.57 9.90 -22.33
CA GLN A 167 0.25 10.43 -21.00
C GLN A 167 1.51 10.44 -20.12
N ALA A 168 2.55 11.18 -20.55
CA ALA A 168 3.63 11.59 -19.65
C ALA A 168 3.10 12.72 -18.74
N SER A 169 2.24 12.37 -17.78
CA SER A 169 2.00 13.26 -16.65
C SER A 169 3.18 13.12 -15.70
N ILE A 170 4.07 14.11 -15.77
CA ILE A 170 4.94 14.57 -14.66
C ILE A 170 4.05 14.86 -13.44
#